data_AF-A0A1E3JWN0-F1
#
_entry.id   AF-A0A1E3JWN0-F1
#
_cell.length_a   1.000
_cell.length_b   1.000
_cell.length_c   1.000
_cell.angle_alpha   90.00
_cell.angle_beta   90.00
_cell.angle_gamma   90.00
#
_symmetry.space_group_name_H-M   'P 1'
#
loop_
_entity.id
_entity.type
_entity.pdbx_description
1 polymer ?
#
loop_
_entity_poly.entity_id
_entity_poly.type
_entity_poly.pdbx_seq_one_letter_code
_entity_poly.pdbx_strand_id
1 'polypeptide(L)'
;MRRYNSETSLASSTYDPYDLDHLDHFEETVNGDVPSRDLRRSIEESVEDYYDMAPREATIMETPPSALEALRMIHNGHPCVIKGVSPLSESAEGHDWSKSKVYEDVAGSKKVTVAVTDDGWADSVRTLPNGRKTFVKALDAKMTVKDLVSRLGKKPEEDREAYYLQSQDGNIYRDTPHYSGDPEDLDMFQEYINRDVEWMKGAVGRESEAVNLWIGDSRSTTSLHHDPFENIYHVLAGSKIFTLLPPIETAHLKQRFYAPSTLQRDENNNLMPVLDPALARPSSSSSSSSSSSRDGPPKIPWVASKQTPKSSRKIRITLKEGETLYLPAGWWHRVEQEEGDEGLVVAVNYWYHHEIHPAQYAYERLFRRVAIASGLKESVVPPMGDEVADEIYESDPDGEE
;
A
#
# COMPACT_ATOMS: atom_id res chain seq x y z
N MET A 1 39.22 2.49 -72.19
CA MET A 1 39.74 1.12 -72.36
C MET A 1 40.19 0.62 -70.98
N ARG A 2 39.87 -0.65 -70.66
CA ARG A 2 40.12 -1.39 -69.41
C ARG A 2 39.08 -1.21 -68.28
N ARG A 3 38.20 -2.22 -68.24
CA ARG A 3 37.49 -2.71 -67.06
C ARG A 3 38.48 -3.14 -65.99
N TYR A 4 38.16 -2.88 -64.72
CA TYR A 4 38.61 -3.69 -63.59
C TYR A 4 37.39 -3.99 -62.73
N ASN A 5 37.11 -5.29 -62.58
CA ASN A 5 36.15 -5.83 -61.63
C ASN A 5 36.78 -5.75 -60.23
N SER A 6 36.00 -5.29 -59.25
CA SER A 6 36.10 -5.78 -57.88
C SER A 6 34.69 -5.88 -57.33
N GLU A 7 34.13 -7.08 -57.40
CA GLU A 7 32.98 -7.47 -56.59
C GLU A 7 33.44 -7.47 -55.13
N THR A 8 32.97 -6.50 -54.36
CA THR A 8 32.95 -6.59 -52.90
C THR A 8 31.49 -6.80 -52.51
N SER A 9 31.17 -8.05 -52.21
CA SER A 9 29.96 -8.46 -51.52
C SER A 9 29.86 -7.70 -50.20
N LEU A 10 28.97 -6.70 -50.14
CA LEU A 10 28.46 -6.17 -48.89
C LEU A 10 27.41 -7.16 -48.40
N ALA A 11 27.85 -8.12 -47.58
CA ALA A 11 26.93 -8.93 -46.80
C ALA A 11 26.16 -8.01 -45.85
N SER A 12 24.86 -7.84 -46.10
CA SER A 12 23.95 -7.21 -45.15
C SER A 12 23.82 -8.12 -43.94
N SER A 13 24.54 -7.81 -42.86
CA SER A 13 24.15 -8.28 -41.53
C SER A 13 22.92 -7.47 -41.13
N THR A 14 21.75 -8.09 -41.31
CA THR A 14 20.51 -7.64 -40.68
C THR A 14 20.68 -7.86 -39.18
N TYR A 15 20.91 -6.78 -38.44
CA TYR A 15 20.82 -6.79 -36.98
C TYR A 15 19.36 -7.04 -36.62
N ASP A 16 19.06 -8.25 -36.14
CA ASP A 16 17.76 -8.59 -35.58
C ASP A 16 17.82 -8.32 -34.06
N PRO A 17 17.12 -7.30 -33.54
CA PRO A 17 17.11 -7.00 -32.11
C PRO A 17 16.39 -8.08 -31.25
N TYR A 18 15.85 -9.14 -31.86
CA TYR A 18 15.20 -10.27 -31.21
C TYR A 18 15.96 -11.59 -31.35
N ASP A 19 17.17 -11.58 -31.91
CA ASP A 19 18.06 -12.74 -31.91
C ASP A 19 18.63 -12.95 -30.50
N LEU A 20 17.98 -13.85 -29.75
CA LEU A 20 18.34 -14.22 -28.38
C LEU A 20 19.45 -15.29 -28.34
N ASP A 21 19.87 -15.86 -29.49
CA ASP A 21 20.89 -16.91 -29.55
C ASP A 21 22.27 -16.39 -29.10
N HIS A 22 22.45 -15.07 -29.01
CA HIS A 22 23.66 -14.44 -28.48
C HIS A 22 23.76 -14.52 -26.94
N LEU A 23 22.65 -14.73 -26.24
CA LEU A 23 22.61 -14.82 -24.77
C LEU A 23 23.05 -16.20 -24.28
N ASP A 24 22.94 -17.24 -25.11
CA ASP A 24 23.42 -18.59 -24.79
C ASP A 24 24.95 -18.65 -24.66
N HIS A 25 25.68 -17.69 -25.23
CA HIS A 25 27.13 -17.55 -25.04
C HIS A 25 27.54 -16.82 -23.76
N PHE A 26 26.58 -16.26 -23.00
CA PHE A 26 26.87 -15.70 -21.67
C PHE A 26 27.01 -16.79 -20.59
N GLU A 27 26.45 -17.98 -20.80
CA GLU A 27 26.51 -19.09 -19.85
C GLU A 27 27.91 -19.73 -19.76
N GLU A 28 28.73 -19.65 -20.81
CA GLU A 28 30.01 -20.37 -20.85
C GLU A 28 31.20 -19.65 -20.20
N THR A 29 31.05 -18.41 -19.68
CA THR A 29 32.19 -17.64 -19.12
C THR A 29 32.09 -17.19 -17.66
N VAL A 30 31.14 -17.71 -16.87
CA VAL A 30 31.17 -17.53 -15.41
C VAL A 30 31.28 -18.89 -14.71
N ASN A 31 32.44 -19.54 -14.88
CA ASN A 31 32.85 -20.71 -14.12
C ASN A 31 33.31 -20.31 -12.69
N GLY A 32 32.42 -19.65 -11.98
CA GLY A 32 32.58 -19.33 -10.57
C GLY A 32 31.19 -19.10 -10.00
N ASP A 33 30.74 -20.01 -9.13
CA ASP A 33 29.58 -19.75 -8.28
C ASP A 33 29.81 -18.40 -7.60
N VAL A 34 29.04 -17.36 -7.95
CA VAL A 34 29.01 -16.16 -7.12
C VAL A 34 28.42 -16.62 -5.80
N PRO A 35 29.19 -16.65 -4.70
CA PRO A 35 28.67 -17.14 -3.43
C PRO A 35 27.46 -16.28 -3.05
N SER A 36 26.37 -16.89 -2.58
CA SER A 36 25.15 -16.19 -2.13
C SER A 36 25.44 -15.02 -1.18
N ARG A 37 26.54 -15.13 -0.42
CA ARG A 37 27.09 -14.10 0.46
C ARG A 37 27.51 -12.81 -0.28
N ASP A 38 28.10 -12.91 -1.47
CA ASP A 38 28.54 -11.74 -2.24
C ASP A 38 27.35 -11.00 -2.87
N LEU A 39 26.33 -11.74 -3.32
CA LEU A 39 25.05 -11.15 -3.76
C LEU A 39 24.32 -10.47 -2.61
N ARG A 40 24.27 -11.09 -1.42
CA ARG A 40 23.62 -10.51 -0.25
C ARG A 40 24.30 -9.21 0.18
N ARG A 41 25.64 -9.20 0.18
CA ARG A 41 26.42 -7.98 0.41
C ARG A 41 26.09 -6.90 -0.60
N SER A 42 25.95 -7.24 -1.89
CA SER A 42 25.60 -6.28 -2.94
C SER A 42 24.21 -5.67 -2.74
N ILE A 43 23.24 -6.44 -2.24
CA ILE A 43 21.91 -5.95 -1.86
C ILE A 43 22.03 -4.96 -0.68
N GLU A 44 22.80 -5.31 0.35
CA GLU A 44 23.04 -4.44 1.51
C GLU A 44 23.75 -3.14 1.10
N GLU A 45 24.78 -3.22 0.24
CA GLU A 45 25.47 -2.04 -0.32
C GLU A 45 24.55 -1.18 -1.19
N SER A 46 23.65 -1.78 -1.97
CA SER A 46 22.66 -1.02 -2.76
C SER A 46 21.68 -0.23 -1.87
N VAL A 47 21.33 -0.76 -0.70
CA VAL A 47 20.53 -0.04 0.30
C VAL A 47 21.33 1.13 0.87
N GLU A 48 22.63 0.95 1.14
CA GLU A 48 23.52 2.02 1.61
C GLU A 48 23.70 3.11 0.55
N ASP A 49 23.93 2.74 -0.71
CA ASP A 49 24.05 3.66 -1.85
C ASP A 49 22.79 4.52 -2.01
N TYR A 50 21.60 3.95 -1.79
CA TYR A 50 20.35 4.72 -1.76
C TYR A 50 20.40 5.80 -0.68
N TYR A 51 20.84 5.46 0.53
CA TYR A 51 20.88 6.38 1.67
C TYR A 51 22.02 7.39 1.64
N ASP A 52 23.06 7.17 0.84
CA ASP A 52 24.09 8.17 0.58
C ASP A 52 23.52 9.41 -0.15
N MET A 53 22.45 9.20 -0.93
CA MET A 53 21.79 10.25 -1.71
C MET A 53 20.42 10.65 -1.16
N ALA A 54 19.68 9.73 -0.55
CA ALA A 54 18.32 9.97 -0.08
C ALA A 54 18.29 10.87 1.17
N PRO A 55 17.40 11.87 1.23
CA PRO A 55 17.20 12.65 2.44
C PRO A 55 16.78 11.77 3.62
N ARG A 56 17.25 12.09 4.82
CA ARG A 56 16.94 11.33 6.05
C ARG A 56 15.62 11.71 6.71
N GLU A 57 15.04 12.83 6.31
CA GLU A 57 13.80 13.39 6.84
C GLU A 57 12.87 13.74 5.69
N ALA A 58 11.57 13.86 5.97
CA ALA A 58 10.62 14.34 4.99
C ALA A 58 10.95 15.78 4.59
N THR A 59 10.72 16.13 3.32
CA THR A 59 10.85 17.52 2.87
C THR A 59 9.69 18.33 3.43
N ILE A 60 9.94 19.56 3.91
CA ILE A 60 8.88 20.46 4.39
C ILE A 60 8.61 21.53 3.33
N MET A 61 7.35 21.66 2.94
CA MET A 61 6.85 22.71 2.05
C MET A 61 5.93 23.65 2.84
N GLU A 62 6.33 24.91 2.98
CA GLU A 62 5.58 25.91 3.76
C GLU A 62 4.30 26.39 3.05
N THR A 63 4.17 26.13 1.76
CA THR A 63 3.01 26.48 0.94
C THR A 63 2.69 25.35 -0.03
N PRO A 64 1.42 25.25 -0.52
CA PRO A 64 1.07 24.31 -1.57
C PRO A 64 1.93 24.52 -2.83
N PRO A 65 2.40 23.42 -3.49
CA PRO A 65 3.18 23.53 -4.72
C PRO A 65 2.34 23.99 -5.91
N SER A 66 2.99 24.53 -6.93
CA SER A 66 2.45 24.55 -8.29
C SER A 66 2.43 23.14 -8.90
N ALA A 67 1.68 22.94 -9.98
CA ALA A 67 1.66 21.65 -10.68
C ALA A 67 3.06 21.19 -11.17
N LEU A 68 3.93 22.12 -11.58
CA LEU A 68 5.30 21.79 -11.98
C LEU A 68 6.17 21.35 -10.78
N GLU A 69 6.00 22.00 -9.63
CA GLU A 69 6.69 21.61 -8.40
C GLU A 69 6.18 20.26 -7.88
N ALA A 70 4.87 20.01 -7.98
CA ALA A 70 4.29 18.71 -7.66
C ALA A 70 4.79 17.61 -8.60
N LEU A 71 4.93 17.86 -9.91
CA LEU A 71 5.54 16.90 -10.83
C LEU A 71 7.00 16.58 -10.46
N ARG A 72 7.78 17.58 -10.05
CA ARG A 72 9.15 17.37 -9.55
C ARG A 72 9.15 16.59 -8.23
N MET A 73 8.19 16.86 -7.35
CA MET A 73 8.00 16.14 -6.10
C MET A 73 7.70 14.65 -6.36
N ILE A 74 6.82 14.35 -7.32
CA ILE A 74 6.55 12.97 -7.77
C ILE A 74 7.82 12.32 -8.31
N HIS A 75 8.53 13.00 -9.21
CA HIS A 75 9.76 12.45 -9.79
C HIS A 75 10.82 12.17 -8.72
N ASN A 76 10.96 13.04 -7.71
CA ASN A 76 11.88 12.81 -6.60
C ASN A 76 11.50 11.59 -5.75
N GLY A 77 10.22 11.20 -5.73
CA GLY A 77 9.75 10.00 -5.06
C GLY A 77 10.06 9.97 -3.55
N HIS A 78 10.05 11.13 -2.89
CA HIS A 78 10.42 11.29 -1.48
C HIS A 78 9.28 11.96 -0.68
N PRO A 79 8.97 11.52 0.56
CA PRO A 79 7.89 12.09 1.36
C PRO A 79 8.04 13.59 1.61
N CYS A 80 6.93 14.31 1.49
CA CYS A 80 6.86 15.75 1.75
C CYS A 80 5.71 16.10 2.69
N VAL A 81 5.97 16.88 3.74
CA VAL A 81 4.92 17.52 4.55
C VAL A 81 4.64 18.90 3.95
N ILE A 82 3.39 19.17 3.62
CA ILE A 82 2.92 20.35 2.91
C ILE A 82 1.92 21.10 3.80
N LYS A 83 2.21 22.37 4.06
CA LYS A 83 1.34 23.26 4.83
C LYS A 83 0.42 24.06 3.92
N GLY A 84 -0.69 24.55 4.50
CA GLY A 84 -1.61 25.46 3.82
C GLY A 84 -2.45 24.83 2.72
N VAL A 85 -2.56 23.49 2.69
CA VAL A 85 -3.49 22.76 1.84
C VAL A 85 -4.80 22.57 2.60
N SER A 86 -5.95 22.68 1.94
CA SER A 86 -7.25 22.32 2.49
C SER A 86 -7.99 21.42 1.50
N PRO A 87 -8.49 20.24 1.94
CA PRO A 87 -9.34 19.39 1.11
C PRO A 87 -10.81 19.85 1.10
N LEU A 88 -11.16 20.85 1.91
CA LEU A 88 -12.53 21.31 2.11
C LEU A 88 -12.99 22.28 1.01
N SER A 89 -14.26 22.15 0.60
CA SER A 89 -14.91 23.04 -0.37
C SER A 89 -15.40 24.34 0.28
N GLU A 90 -15.92 25.28 -0.51
CA GLU A 90 -16.58 26.48 0.01
C GLU A 90 -17.81 26.15 0.88
N SER A 91 -18.55 25.06 0.59
CA SER A 91 -19.70 24.64 1.40
C SER A 91 -19.32 24.17 2.80
N ALA A 92 -18.05 23.83 3.03
CA ALA A 92 -17.53 23.49 4.34
C ALA A 92 -17.23 24.71 5.21
N GLU A 93 -17.29 25.94 4.67
CA GLU A 93 -17.11 27.16 5.44
C GLU A 93 -18.17 27.29 6.55
N GLY A 94 -17.73 27.69 7.74
CA GLY A 94 -18.59 27.82 8.93
C GLY A 94 -18.81 26.52 9.71
N HIS A 95 -18.29 25.39 9.22
CA HIS A 95 -18.22 24.13 9.97
C HIS A 95 -16.83 23.96 10.60
N ASP A 96 -16.79 23.49 11.85
CA ASP A 96 -15.54 23.14 12.52
C ASP A 96 -15.28 21.64 12.36
N TRP A 97 -14.49 21.27 11.35
CA TRP A 97 -14.17 19.88 11.01
C TRP A 97 -13.25 19.19 12.02
N SER A 98 -12.77 19.91 13.04
CA SER A 98 -12.15 19.28 14.22
C SER A 98 -13.18 18.62 15.14
N LYS A 99 -14.48 18.95 14.99
CA LYS A 99 -15.56 18.53 15.88
C LYS A 99 -16.34 17.33 15.34
N SER A 100 -16.54 16.34 16.19
CA SER A 100 -17.35 15.14 15.89
C SER A 100 -18.76 15.46 15.40
N LYS A 101 -19.36 16.52 15.94
CA LYS A 101 -20.72 16.96 15.64
C LYS A 101 -20.95 17.24 14.15
N VAL A 102 -19.96 17.77 13.43
CA VAL A 102 -20.08 18.05 11.99
C VAL A 102 -20.31 16.75 11.21
N TYR A 103 -19.55 15.71 11.52
CA TYR A 103 -19.69 14.41 10.85
C TYR A 103 -21.02 13.72 11.19
N GLU A 104 -21.49 13.86 12.43
CA GLU A 104 -22.82 13.37 12.82
C GLU A 104 -23.95 14.06 12.06
N ASP A 105 -23.86 15.38 11.91
CA ASP A 105 -24.91 16.19 11.27
C ASP A 105 -24.94 15.95 9.75
N VAL A 106 -23.77 15.85 9.10
CA VAL A 106 -23.66 15.57 7.66
C VAL A 106 -24.14 14.14 7.34
N ALA A 107 -23.74 13.14 8.13
CA ALA A 107 -24.13 11.75 7.87
C ALA A 107 -25.58 11.43 8.29
N GLY A 108 -26.13 12.19 9.24
CA GLY A 108 -27.48 12.00 9.76
C GLY A 108 -27.71 10.58 10.28
N SER A 109 -28.75 9.91 9.75
CA SER A 109 -29.10 8.53 10.11
C SER A 109 -28.57 7.47 9.15
N LYS A 110 -27.79 7.85 8.13
CA LYS A 110 -27.21 6.89 7.18
C LYS A 110 -26.23 5.98 7.92
N LYS A 111 -26.34 4.68 7.64
CA LYS A 111 -25.41 3.68 8.17
C LYS A 111 -24.22 3.55 7.23
N VAL A 112 -23.02 3.60 7.79
CA VAL A 112 -21.74 3.49 7.09
C VAL A 112 -21.03 2.19 7.51
N THR A 113 -20.10 1.73 6.68
CA THR A 113 -19.24 0.58 7.00
C THR A 113 -18.13 1.00 7.94
N VAL A 114 -18.00 0.32 9.08
CA VAL A 114 -16.97 0.56 10.07
C VAL A 114 -16.25 -0.76 10.35
N ALA A 115 -14.94 -0.76 10.22
CA ALA A 115 -14.09 -1.87 10.59
C ALA A 115 -14.02 -1.98 12.11
N VAL A 116 -14.27 -3.18 12.63
CA VAL A 116 -14.17 -3.51 14.06
C VAL A 116 -13.11 -4.57 14.28
N THR A 117 -12.20 -4.31 15.23
CA THR A 117 -11.14 -5.24 15.62
C THR A 117 -11.07 -5.35 17.14
N ASP A 118 -10.59 -6.48 17.64
CA ASP A 118 -10.37 -6.77 19.06
C ASP A 118 -9.04 -6.29 19.62
N ASP A 119 -8.10 -5.92 18.76
CA ASP A 119 -6.73 -5.53 19.15
C ASP A 119 -6.25 -4.24 18.47
N GLY A 120 -7.06 -3.62 17.61
CA GLY A 120 -6.70 -2.41 16.88
C GLY A 120 -6.08 -2.60 15.51
N TRP A 121 -5.77 -3.84 15.10
CA TRP A 121 -4.99 -4.11 13.89
C TRP A 121 -5.85 -4.76 12.80
N ALA A 122 -6.51 -3.93 11.99
CA ALA A 122 -7.07 -4.39 10.74
C ALA A 122 -5.95 -4.73 9.75
N ASP A 123 -6.22 -5.65 8.81
CA ASP A 123 -5.32 -6.00 7.71
C ASP A 123 -3.91 -6.30 8.20
N SER A 124 -3.82 -7.31 9.07
CA SER A 124 -2.58 -7.69 9.74
C SER A 124 -2.45 -9.20 9.83
N VAL A 125 -1.21 -9.69 9.87
CA VAL A 125 -0.97 -11.12 10.06
C VAL A 125 -1.13 -11.48 11.53
N ARG A 126 -1.93 -12.51 11.81
CA ARG A 126 -2.12 -13.02 13.17
C ARG A 126 -1.89 -14.52 13.21
N THR A 127 -1.39 -14.99 14.34
CA THR A 127 -1.28 -16.43 14.65
C THR A 127 -2.60 -16.91 15.23
N LEU A 128 -3.24 -17.85 14.54
CA LEU A 128 -4.44 -18.55 15.00
C LEU A 128 -4.10 -19.52 16.15
N PRO A 129 -5.10 -20.00 16.92
CA PRO A 129 -4.87 -20.95 18.01
C PRO A 129 -4.17 -22.26 17.60
N ASN A 130 -4.34 -22.71 16.36
CA ASN A 130 -3.63 -23.89 15.82
C ASN A 130 -2.17 -23.60 15.40
N GLY A 131 -1.69 -22.37 15.62
CA GLY A 131 -0.33 -21.95 15.27
C GLY A 131 -0.16 -21.44 13.83
N ARG A 132 -1.17 -21.59 12.96
CA ARG A 132 -1.12 -21.07 11.60
C ARG A 132 -1.21 -19.55 11.59
N LYS A 133 -0.50 -18.89 10.68
CA LYS A 133 -0.68 -17.45 10.47
C LYS A 133 -1.58 -17.16 9.27
N THR A 134 -2.48 -16.20 9.44
CA THR A 134 -3.37 -15.72 8.37
C THR A 134 -3.33 -14.21 8.30
N PHE A 135 -3.66 -13.67 7.13
CA PHE A 135 -3.95 -12.25 6.98
C PHE A 135 -5.38 -12.02 7.47
N VAL A 136 -5.54 -11.26 8.55
CA VAL A 136 -6.82 -11.05 9.23
C VAL A 136 -7.36 -9.68 8.88
N LYS A 137 -8.48 -9.68 8.16
CA LYS A 137 -9.33 -8.51 7.91
C LYS A 137 -10.23 -8.23 9.10
N ALA A 138 -10.63 -6.97 9.26
CA ALA A 138 -11.57 -6.57 10.30
C ALA A 138 -12.98 -7.11 10.07
N LEU A 139 -13.82 -7.04 11.10
CA LEU A 139 -15.27 -7.24 10.95
C LEU A 139 -15.89 -5.95 10.39
N ASP A 140 -16.57 -6.04 9.25
CA ASP A 140 -17.36 -4.92 8.74
C ASP A 140 -18.71 -4.83 9.45
N ALA A 141 -18.91 -3.76 10.21
CA ALA A 141 -20.15 -3.46 10.91
C ALA A 141 -20.83 -2.23 10.29
N LYS A 142 -22.14 -2.32 10.03
CA LYS A 142 -22.95 -1.16 9.58
C LYS A 142 -23.52 -0.41 10.79
N MET A 143 -23.10 0.83 11.00
CA MET A 143 -23.59 1.70 12.08
C MET A 143 -23.70 3.16 11.66
N THR A 144 -24.38 4.01 12.43
CA THR A 144 -24.41 5.45 12.14
C THR A 144 -23.08 6.10 12.55
N VAL A 145 -22.74 7.25 11.96
CA VAL A 145 -21.55 8.02 12.39
C VAL A 145 -21.69 8.46 13.85
N LYS A 146 -22.91 8.77 14.30
CA LYS A 146 -23.21 9.05 15.71
C LYS A 146 -22.87 7.87 16.63
N ASP A 147 -23.25 6.65 16.24
CA ASP A 147 -22.90 5.45 17.01
C ASP A 147 -21.39 5.21 17.01
N LEU A 148 -20.71 5.43 15.88
CA LEU A 148 -19.25 5.35 15.76
C LEU A 148 -18.58 6.34 16.73
N VAL A 149 -18.90 7.63 16.63
CA VAL A 149 -18.33 8.69 17.48
C VAL A 149 -18.54 8.36 18.96
N SER A 150 -19.72 7.86 19.35
CA SER A 150 -19.99 7.45 20.73
C SER A 150 -19.07 6.34 21.25
N ARG A 151 -18.44 5.56 20.35
CA ARG A 151 -17.52 4.47 20.65
C ARG A 151 -16.05 4.88 20.58
N LEU A 152 -15.72 6.06 20.09
CA LEU A 152 -14.35 6.56 19.99
C LEU A 152 -13.86 7.23 21.29
N GLY A 153 -12.55 7.46 21.35
CA GLY A 153 -11.86 8.20 22.40
C GLY A 153 -11.54 7.36 23.62
N LYS A 154 -11.33 8.00 24.77
CA LYS A 154 -10.97 7.31 26.02
C LYS A 154 -12.09 6.37 26.46
N LYS A 155 -11.81 5.06 26.40
CA LYS A 155 -12.68 3.99 26.89
C LYS A 155 -12.09 3.29 28.11
N PRO A 156 -12.93 2.60 28.91
CA PRO A 156 -12.45 1.70 29.95
C PRO A 156 -11.50 0.64 29.36
N GLU A 157 -10.52 0.18 30.14
CA GLU A 157 -9.53 -0.82 29.66
C GLU A 157 -10.18 -2.16 29.26
N GLU A 158 -11.39 -2.43 29.75
CA GLU A 158 -12.17 -3.61 29.40
C GLU A 158 -12.74 -3.54 27.97
N ASP A 159 -12.88 -2.34 27.39
CA ASP A 159 -13.34 -2.14 26.02
C ASP A 159 -12.16 -2.24 25.05
N ARG A 160 -11.91 -3.47 24.62
CA ARG A 160 -10.80 -3.82 23.72
C ARG A 160 -11.12 -3.56 22.25
N GLU A 161 -12.39 -3.32 21.90
CA GLU A 161 -12.75 -3.15 20.50
C GLU A 161 -12.31 -1.79 19.98
N ALA A 162 -11.62 -1.80 18.84
CA ALA A 162 -11.28 -0.59 18.10
C ALA A 162 -12.22 -0.47 16.88
N TYR A 163 -12.70 0.76 16.65
CA TYR A 163 -13.63 1.09 15.59
C TYR A 163 -12.98 2.07 14.64
N TYR A 164 -12.99 1.76 13.34
CA TYR A 164 -12.36 2.60 12.34
C TYR A 164 -13.21 2.66 11.07
N LEU A 165 -13.68 3.86 10.72
CA LEU A 165 -14.18 4.13 9.38
C LEU A 165 -12.97 4.18 8.46
N GLN A 166 -12.77 3.08 7.74
CA GLN A 166 -11.61 2.87 6.86
C GLN A 166 -11.97 2.05 5.62
N SER A 167 -13.23 2.04 5.19
CA SER A 167 -13.57 1.48 3.88
C SER A 167 -12.77 2.27 2.84
N GLN A 168 -11.71 1.69 2.29
CA GLN A 168 -10.83 2.37 1.34
C GLN A 168 -11.50 2.37 -0.05
N ASP A 169 -10.70 2.50 -1.12
CA ASP A 169 -11.16 2.35 -2.51
C ASP A 169 -12.22 3.38 -2.95
N GLY A 170 -12.15 4.59 -2.40
CA GLY A 170 -12.98 5.72 -2.79
C GLY A 170 -14.32 5.75 -2.10
N ASN A 171 -14.32 5.76 -0.76
CA ASN A 171 -15.57 5.79 0.01
C ASN A 171 -16.35 7.11 -0.12
N ILE A 172 -15.71 8.22 -0.53
CA ILE A 172 -16.37 9.48 -0.92
C ILE A 172 -16.49 9.58 -2.44
N TYR A 173 -15.37 9.43 -3.16
CA TYR A 173 -15.31 9.49 -4.62
C TYR A 173 -14.47 8.35 -5.16
N ARG A 174 -14.88 7.79 -6.30
CA ARG A 174 -14.11 6.84 -7.11
C ARG A 174 -14.28 7.14 -8.59
N ASP A 175 -13.24 6.88 -9.37
CA ASP A 175 -13.27 7.08 -10.82
C ASP A 175 -14.02 5.97 -11.57
N THR A 176 -14.05 4.78 -10.98
CA THR A 176 -14.65 3.57 -11.52
C THR A 176 -15.73 3.07 -10.55
N PRO A 177 -16.91 2.65 -11.03
CA PRO A 177 -17.95 2.11 -10.16
C PRO A 177 -17.45 0.90 -9.37
N HIS A 178 -17.95 0.75 -8.14
CA HIS A 178 -17.68 -0.45 -7.36
C HIS A 178 -18.06 -1.71 -8.14
N TYR A 179 -17.35 -2.82 -7.92
CA TYR A 179 -17.69 -4.09 -8.57
C TYR A 179 -19.12 -4.55 -8.27
N SER A 180 -19.66 -4.23 -7.08
CA SER A 180 -21.05 -4.53 -6.72
C SER A 180 -22.07 -3.58 -7.36
N GLY A 181 -21.62 -2.47 -7.96
CA GLY A 181 -22.47 -1.40 -8.47
C GLY A 181 -23.12 -0.53 -7.39
N ASP A 182 -22.77 -0.74 -6.12
CA ASP A 182 -23.29 0.09 -5.03
C ASP A 182 -22.72 1.51 -5.09
N PRO A 183 -23.53 2.54 -4.77
CA PRO A 183 -23.05 3.92 -4.67
C PRO A 183 -22.01 4.07 -3.57
N GLU A 184 -21.24 5.15 -3.62
CA GLU A 184 -20.25 5.48 -2.61
C GLU A 184 -20.90 5.55 -1.21
N ASP A 185 -20.29 4.85 -0.24
CA ASP A 185 -20.81 4.74 1.13
C ASP A 185 -20.94 6.13 1.79
N LEU A 186 -20.11 7.10 1.40
CA LEU A 186 -20.00 8.45 1.99
C LEU A 186 -20.27 9.60 1.00
N ASP A 187 -21.11 9.37 -0.01
CA ASP A 187 -21.55 10.39 -0.99
C ASP A 187 -22.02 11.72 -0.38
N MET A 188 -22.62 11.71 0.82
CA MET A 188 -23.08 12.92 1.52
C MET A 188 -21.94 13.90 1.87
N PHE A 189 -20.68 13.44 1.91
CA PHE A 189 -19.53 14.31 2.15
C PHE A 189 -19.00 14.97 0.88
N GLN A 190 -19.48 14.59 -0.31
CA GLN A 190 -19.02 15.16 -1.59
C GLN A 190 -19.29 16.67 -1.70
N GLU A 191 -20.35 17.17 -1.06
CA GLU A 191 -20.62 18.62 -1.01
C GLU A 191 -19.51 19.41 -0.27
N TYR A 192 -18.86 18.79 0.70
CA TYR A 192 -17.94 19.44 1.64
C TYR A 192 -16.46 19.15 1.37
N ILE A 193 -16.15 18.06 0.68
CA ILE A 193 -14.79 17.61 0.38
C ILE A 193 -14.58 17.71 -1.13
N ASN A 194 -13.52 18.42 -1.53
CA ASN A 194 -13.16 18.59 -2.93
C ASN A 194 -12.84 17.24 -3.57
N ARG A 195 -13.25 17.07 -4.84
CA ARG A 195 -12.98 15.86 -5.63
C ARG A 195 -11.49 15.64 -5.89
N ASP A 196 -10.71 16.72 -5.98
CA ASP A 196 -9.30 16.70 -6.35
C ASP A 196 -8.49 17.75 -5.60
N VAL A 197 -7.16 17.58 -5.67
CA VAL A 197 -6.16 18.55 -5.26
C VAL A 197 -5.57 19.15 -6.53
N GLU A 198 -5.93 20.41 -6.84
CA GLU A 198 -5.71 21.04 -8.16
C GLU A 198 -4.27 20.97 -8.67
N TRP A 199 -3.27 21.22 -7.81
CA TRP A 199 -1.87 21.15 -8.21
C TRP A 199 -1.42 19.71 -8.51
N MET A 200 -1.98 18.71 -7.83
CA MET A 200 -1.66 17.29 -8.05
C MET A 200 -2.33 16.81 -9.33
N LYS A 201 -3.61 17.16 -9.54
CA LYS A 201 -4.33 16.93 -10.80
C LYS A 201 -3.60 17.54 -11.98
N GLY A 202 -3.11 18.77 -11.85
CA GLY A 202 -2.31 19.43 -12.89
C GLY A 202 -0.96 18.73 -13.16
N ALA A 203 -0.35 18.11 -12.15
CA ALA A 203 0.91 17.39 -12.28
C ALA A 203 0.74 16.01 -12.93
N VAL A 204 -0.25 15.23 -12.47
CA VAL A 204 -0.54 13.87 -12.95
C VAL A 204 -1.34 13.89 -14.27
N GLY A 205 -2.06 14.98 -14.53
CA GLY A 205 -2.87 15.16 -15.75
C GLY A 205 -4.21 14.43 -15.74
N ARG A 206 -4.64 13.89 -14.60
CA ARG A 206 -5.94 13.23 -14.40
C ARG A 206 -6.44 13.41 -12.97
N GLU A 207 -7.72 13.11 -12.77
CA GLU A 207 -8.37 13.12 -11.45
C GLU A 207 -7.83 11.99 -10.56
N SER A 208 -8.01 12.15 -9.25
CA SER A 208 -7.75 11.10 -8.26
C SER A 208 -8.64 9.88 -8.53
N GLU A 209 -8.04 8.69 -8.49
CA GLU A 209 -8.75 7.41 -8.64
C GLU A 209 -9.72 7.20 -7.47
N ALA A 210 -9.32 7.63 -6.27
CA ALA A 210 -10.12 7.51 -5.06
C ALA A 210 -9.92 8.71 -4.12
N VAL A 211 -11.00 9.05 -3.40
CA VAL A 211 -10.97 9.95 -2.23
C VAL A 211 -11.59 9.23 -1.05
N ASN A 212 -10.85 9.13 0.05
CA ASN A 212 -11.29 8.41 1.24
C ASN A 212 -11.36 9.32 2.46
N LEU A 213 -12.42 9.16 3.25
CA LEU A 213 -12.53 9.67 4.61
C LEU A 213 -12.14 8.58 5.61
N TRP A 214 -11.44 9.00 6.65
CA TRP A 214 -11.01 8.14 7.74
C TRP A 214 -11.47 8.72 9.07
N ILE A 215 -12.17 7.93 9.90
CA ILE A 215 -12.62 8.35 11.25
C ILE A 215 -12.36 7.24 12.25
N GLY A 216 -11.49 7.47 13.23
CA GLY A 216 -11.16 6.49 14.27
C GLY A 216 -10.52 7.13 15.50
N ASP A 217 -9.82 6.33 16.29
CA ASP A 217 -9.05 6.79 17.46
C ASP A 217 -7.73 6.01 17.64
N SER A 218 -6.97 6.34 18.68
CA SER A 218 -5.65 5.79 18.96
C SER A 218 -5.59 4.27 19.15
N ARG A 219 -6.74 3.60 19.30
CA ARG A 219 -6.78 2.13 19.37
C ARG A 219 -6.64 1.48 18.00
N SER A 220 -6.86 2.19 16.90
CA SER A 220 -6.67 1.64 15.55
C SER A 220 -5.29 1.94 14.99
N THR A 221 -4.61 0.92 14.47
CA THR A 221 -3.32 1.03 13.79
C THR A 221 -3.37 0.30 12.46
N THR A 222 -2.98 0.99 11.38
CA THR A 222 -2.78 0.36 10.07
C THR A 222 -1.39 -0.27 10.05
N SER A 223 -1.34 -1.57 9.76
CA SER A 223 -0.08 -2.33 9.76
C SER A 223 0.84 -1.93 8.60
N LEU A 224 2.10 -2.41 8.62
CA LEU A 224 3.10 -2.00 7.63
C LEU A 224 2.77 -2.57 6.24
N HIS A 225 2.50 -1.69 5.28
CA HIS A 225 2.16 -2.03 3.89
C HIS A 225 2.67 -0.94 2.95
N HIS A 226 2.45 -1.10 1.64
CA HIS A 226 2.70 -0.07 0.65
C HIS A 226 1.57 -0.09 -0.39
N ASP A 227 1.32 1.05 -1.00
CA ASP A 227 0.29 1.22 -2.02
C ASP A 227 0.90 1.59 -3.37
N PRO A 228 0.27 1.23 -4.49
CA PRO A 228 0.71 1.62 -5.83
C PRO A 228 0.25 3.03 -6.22
N PHE A 229 -0.06 3.91 -5.26
CA PHE A 229 -0.67 5.22 -5.50
C PHE A 229 0.21 6.36 -5.01
N GLU A 230 0.19 7.47 -5.75
CA GLU A 230 0.68 8.75 -5.24
C GLU A 230 -0.38 9.30 -4.26
N ASN A 231 -0.07 9.29 -2.96
CA ASN A 231 -1.05 9.52 -1.92
C ASN A 231 -0.89 10.91 -1.31
N ILE A 232 -1.95 11.73 -1.39
CA ILE A 232 -2.05 13.02 -0.69
C ILE A 232 -2.93 12.81 0.54
N TYR A 233 -2.34 12.87 1.73
CA TYR A 233 -2.99 12.53 3.00
C TYR A 233 -3.09 13.76 3.92
N HIS A 234 -4.30 14.21 4.23
CA HIS A 234 -4.56 15.42 5.02
C HIS A 234 -5.27 15.10 6.34
N VAL A 235 -4.88 15.76 7.44
CA VAL A 235 -5.50 15.58 8.77
C VAL A 235 -6.48 16.70 9.06
N LEU A 236 -7.76 16.36 9.26
CA LEU A 236 -8.83 17.29 9.63
C LEU A 236 -9.02 17.44 11.14
N ALA A 237 -8.71 16.39 11.92
CA ALA A 237 -8.84 16.40 13.38
C ALA A 237 -7.83 15.45 14.02
N GLY A 238 -7.25 15.84 15.15
CA GLY A 238 -6.30 15.01 15.90
C GLY A 238 -4.92 14.94 15.25
N SER A 239 -4.31 13.76 15.24
CA SER A 239 -2.99 13.55 14.62
C SER A 239 -2.85 12.18 13.99
N LYS A 240 -2.09 12.13 12.89
CA LYS A 240 -1.67 10.89 12.23
C LYS A 240 -0.16 10.75 12.30
N ILE A 241 0.28 9.54 12.55
CA ILE A 241 1.67 9.26 12.87
C ILE A 241 2.17 8.18 11.94
N PHE A 242 2.96 8.58 10.95
CA PHE A 242 3.50 7.72 9.92
C PHE A 242 4.90 7.24 10.30
N THR A 243 5.12 5.94 10.15
CA THR A 243 6.47 5.36 10.10
C THR A 243 6.71 4.87 8.68
N LEU A 244 7.60 5.56 7.96
CA LEU A 244 7.86 5.35 6.55
C LEU A 244 9.21 4.65 6.33
N LEU A 245 9.23 3.75 5.36
CA LEU A 245 10.42 3.08 4.85
C LEU A 245 10.41 3.18 3.32
N PRO A 246 11.53 3.55 2.68
CA PRO A 246 11.60 3.60 1.23
C PRO A 246 11.42 2.22 0.60
N PRO A 247 11.00 2.12 -0.67
CA PRO A 247 10.80 0.84 -1.36
C PRO A 247 12.01 -0.11 -1.32
N ILE A 248 13.24 0.44 -1.29
CA ILE A 248 14.49 -0.33 -1.23
C ILE A 248 14.62 -1.18 0.05
N GLU A 249 13.91 -0.82 1.13
CA GLU A 249 13.89 -1.57 2.39
C GLU A 249 13.15 -2.92 2.29
N THR A 250 12.49 -3.22 1.17
CA THR A 250 11.75 -4.47 0.94
C THR A 250 12.55 -5.72 1.31
N ALA A 251 13.87 -5.73 1.07
CA ALA A 251 14.74 -6.85 1.41
C ALA A 251 14.79 -7.20 2.91
N HIS A 252 14.45 -6.23 3.79
CA HIS A 252 14.47 -6.40 5.25
C HIS A 252 13.10 -6.74 5.85
N LEU A 253 12.01 -6.65 5.08
CA LEU A 253 10.66 -6.66 5.62
C LEU A 253 10.04 -8.06 5.77
N LYS A 254 10.62 -9.09 5.17
CA LYS A 254 10.14 -10.47 5.27
C LYS A 254 8.68 -10.63 4.87
N GLN A 255 8.32 -10.08 3.70
CA GLN A 255 6.98 -10.21 3.15
C GLN A 255 6.73 -11.67 2.73
N ARG A 256 5.54 -12.20 3.04
CA ARG A 256 5.12 -13.58 2.73
C ARG A 256 3.65 -13.63 2.32
N PHE A 257 3.24 -14.71 1.67
CA PHE A 257 1.86 -14.94 1.28
C PHE A 257 1.07 -15.67 2.37
N TYR A 258 -0.04 -15.07 2.79
CA TYR A 258 -0.91 -15.60 3.84
C TYR A 258 -2.31 -15.89 3.31
N ALA A 259 -2.93 -16.97 3.78
CA ALA A 259 -4.35 -17.20 3.55
C ALA A 259 -5.16 -16.06 4.23
N PRO A 260 -6.16 -15.48 3.55
CA PRO A 260 -7.04 -14.49 4.15
C PRO A 260 -8.05 -15.11 5.13
N SER A 261 -8.39 -14.32 6.14
CA SER A 261 -9.42 -14.58 7.12
C SER A 261 -10.08 -13.26 7.52
N THR A 262 -11.30 -13.31 8.03
CA THR A 262 -12.07 -12.15 8.44
C THR A 262 -12.53 -12.34 9.89
N LEU A 263 -12.44 -11.29 10.72
CA LEU A 263 -13.00 -11.34 12.07
C LEU A 263 -14.52 -11.52 12.00
N GLN A 264 -15.03 -12.46 12.80
CA GLN A 264 -16.46 -12.70 12.99
C GLN A 264 -16.77 -12.82 14.48
N ARG A 265 -18.01 -12.53 14.87
CA ARG A 265 -18.46 -12.69 16.25
C ARG A 265 -18.83 -14.15 16.52
N ASP A 266 -18.29 -14.72 17.60
CA ASP A 266 -18.69 -16.04 18.10
C ASP A 266 -20.01 -15.98 18.90
N GLU A 267 -20.45 -17.12 19.43
CA GLU A 267 -21.67 -17.23 20.26
C GLU A 267 -21.61 -16.40 21.56
N ASN A 268 -20.40 -16.07 22.03
CA ASN A 268 -20.15 -15.25 23.20
C ASN A 268 -19.87 -13.78 22.85
N ASN A 269 -20.07 -13.38 21.59
CA ASN A 269 -19.84 -12.04 21.06
C ASN A 269 -18.35 -11.62 20.99
N ASN A 270 -17.40 -12.54 21.11
CA ASN A 270 -15.98 -12.28 20.92
C ASN A 270 -15.63 -12.25 19.42
N LEU A 271 -14.68 -11.40 19.02
CA LEU A 271 -14.16 -11.40 17.66
C LEU A 271 -13.10 -12.49 17.49
N MET A 272 -13.32 -13.37 16.52
CA MET A 272 -12.40 -14.44 16.19
C MET A 272 -12.15 -14.45 14.67
N PRO A 273 -10.89 -14.63 14.23
CA PRO A 273 -10.59 -14.76 12.80
C PRO A 273 -11.12 -16.08 12.26
N VAL A 274 -11.91 -16.01 11.19
CA VAL A 274 -12.44 -17.16 10.45
C VAL A 274 -11.88 -17.12 9.04
N LEU A 275 -11.34 -18.25 8.55
CA LEU A 275 -10.83 -18.34 7.18
C LEU A 275 -11.89 -17.92 6.16
N ASP A 276 -11.45 -17.18 5.16
CA ASP A 276 -12.32 -16.84 4.04
C ASP A 276 -12.56 -18.07 3.16
N PRO A 277 -13.77 -18.23 2.60
CA PRO A 277 -14.04 -19.32 1.68
C PRO A 277 -13.23 -19.16 0.39
N ALA A 278 -12.92 -20.28 -0.27
CA ALA A 278 -12.34 -20.26 -1.61
C ALA A 278 -13.27 -19.52 -2.58
N LEU A 279 -12.72 -18.59 -3.36
CA LEU A 279 -13.50 -17.89 -4.38
C LEU A 279 -13.92 -18.89 -5.46
N ALA A 280 -15.22 -18.99 -5.73
CA ALA A 280 -15.71 -19.74 -6.88
C ALA A 280 -15.23 -19.04 -8.16
N ARG A 281 -14.36 -19.68 -8.94
CA ARG A 281 -13.92 -19.12 -10.23
C ARG A 281 -15.13 -18.96 -11.15
N PRO A 282 -15.34 -17.78 -11.78
CA PRO A 282 -16.29 -17.68 -12.87
C PRO A 282 -15.83 -18.61 -13.99
N SER A 283 -16.70 -19.52 -14.41
CA SER A 283 -16.50 -20.47 -15.51
C SER A 283 -16.42 -19.71 -16.83
N SER A 284 -15.26 -19.12 -17.12
CA SER A 284 -14.94 -18.59 -18.45
C SER A 284 -13.64 -19.18 -18.96
N SER A 285 -13.75 -19.61 -20.21
CA SER A 285 -12.89 -20.42 -21.06
C SER A 285 -11.40 -20.03 -21.12
N SER A 286 -10.57 -21.07 -21.05
CA SER A 286 -9.41 -21.32 -21.93
C SER A 286 -8.31 -20.25 -21.99
N SER A 287 -7.32 -20.36 -21.09
CA SER A 287 -5.93 -20.02 -21.37
C SER A 287 -5.02 -20.83 -20.46
N SER A 288 -4.20 -21.68 -21.06
CA SER A 288 -3.29 -22.61 -20.41
C SER A 288 -2.04 -21.91 -19.90
N SER A 289 -1.95 -21.74 -18.59
CA SER A 289 -0.68 -21.68 -17.86
C SER A 289 -0.86 -22.49 -16.58
N SER A 290 -0.33 -23.70 -16.59
CA SER A 290 -0.33 -24.62 -15.47
C SER A 290 0.61 -24.12 -14.37
N SER A 291 0.08 -23.35 -13.42
CA SER A 291 0.51 -23.44 -12.03
C SER A 291 -0.61 -24.11 -11.26
N SER A 292 -0.30 -25.25 -10.67
CA SER A 292 -1.17 -26.09 -9.84
C SER A 292 -2.22 -25.29 -9.05
N SER A 293 -3.48 -25.62 -9.31
CA SER A 293 -4.59 -25.49 -8.37
C SER A 293 -4.19 -26.04 -6.99
N ARG A 294 -4.16 -25.18 -5.97
CA ARG A 294 -4.14 -25.57 -4.55
C ARG A 294 -5.23 -24.77 -3.83
N ASP A 295 -6.15 -25.50 -3.20
CA ASP A 295 -7.46 -25.07 -2.72
C ASP A 295 -7.40 -23.89 -1.73
N GLY A 296 -8.12 -22.80 -2.03
CA GLY A 296 -8.28 -21.65 -1.12
C GLY A 296 -8.48 -20.30 -1.83
N PRO A 297 -8.89 -19.25 -1.10
CA PRO A 297 -8.87 -17.88 -1.60
C PRO A 297 -7.43 -17.43 -1.95
N PRO A 298 -7.25 -16.46 -2.84
CA PRO A 298 -5.91 -15.98 -3.23
C PRO A 298 -5.17 -15.48 -1.98
N LYS A 299 -3.96 -16.02 -1.78
CA LYS A 299 -3.11 -15.64 -0.65
C LYS A 299 -2.61 -14.19 -0.83
N ILE A 300 -2.49 -13.46 0.27
CA ILE A 300 -2.18 -12.03 0.28
C ILE A 300 -0.73 -11.82 0.75
N PRO A 301 0.11 -11.09 -0.02
CA PRO A 301 1.49 -10.82 0.36
C PRO A 301 1.55 -9.73 1.43
N TRP A 302 1.97 -10.08 2.64
CA TRP A 302 1.98 -9.13 3.78
C TRP A 302 3.24 -9.26 4.65
N VAL A 303 3.50 -8.23 5.45
CA VAL A 303 4.57 -8.23 6.46
C VAL A 303 3.99 -8.60 7.81
N ALA A 304 4.42 -9.74 8.37
CA ALA A 304 3.82 -10.21 9.62
C ALA A 304 4.23 -9.42 10.87
N SER A 305 5.37 -8.74 10.81
CA SER A 305 5.85 -7.99 11.96
C SER A 305 5.02 -6.73 12.19
N LYS A 306 4.47 -6.58 13.40
CA LYS A 306 3.84 -5.33 13.85
C LYS A 306 4.83 -4.17 14.05
N GLN A 307 6.14 -4.47 14.03
CA GLN A 307 7.22 -3.50 14.19
C GLN A 307 8.11 -3.48 12.94
N THR A 308 8.64 -2.31 12.61
CA THR A 308 9.69 -2.20 11.58
C THR A 308 10.98 -2.89 12.03
N PRO A 309 11.73 -3.56 11.14
CA PRO A 309 13.03 -4.13 11.48
C PRO A 309 13.96 -3.10 12.12
N LYS A 310 14.76 -3.52 13.10
CA LYS A 310 15.74 -2.63 13.76
C LYS A 310 16.86 -2.16 12.82
N SER A 311 17.14 -2.94 11.77
CA SER A 311 18.16 -2.64 10.76
C SER A 311 17.71 -1.61 9.74
N SER A 312 16.40 -1.40 9.58
CA SER A 312 15.86 -0.48 8.58
C SER A 312 15.97 0.96 9.03
N ARG A 313 16.26 1.87 8.09
CA ARG A 313 16.28 3.31 8.35
C ARG A 313 14.91 3.89 8.04
N LYS A 314 14.28 4.50 9.03
CA LYS A 314 12.89 4.95 8.98
C LYS A 314 12.75 6.46 9.09
N ILE A 315 11.78 7.01 8.39
CA ILE A 315 11.32 8.39 8.57
C ILE A 315 10.05 8.33 9.41
N ARG A 316 10.02 9.07 10.53
CA ARG A 316 8.81 9.18 11.36
C ARG A 316 8.24 10.58 11.23
N ILE A 317 6.97 10.68 10.85
CA ILE A 317 6.26 11.93 10.64
C ILE A 317 5.02 11.93 11.53
N THR A 318 4.82 13.00 12.29
CA THR A 318 3.55 13.25 12.98
C THR A 318 2.86 14.40 12.28
N LEU A 319 1.81 14.10 11.52
CA LEU A 319 0.93 15.11 10.92
C LEU A 319 -0.07 15.58 11.96
N LYS A 320 -0.13 16.90 12.15
CA LYS A 320 -1.11 17.60 12.95
C LYS A 320 -2.29 18.05 12.10
N GLU A 321 -3.35 18.47 12.76
CA GLU A 321 -4.51 19.11 12.14
C GLU A 321 -4.07 20.22 11.16
N GLY A 322 -4.60 20.17 9.94
CA GLY A 322 -4.29 21.10 8.85
C GLY A 322 -3.02 20.76 8.06
N GLU A 323 -2.23 19.76 8.47
CA GLU A 323 -1.05 19.33 7.73
C GLU A 323 -1.37 18.24 6.70
N THR A 324 -0.62 18.26 5.60
CA THR A 324 -0.76 17.30 4.50
C THR A 324 0.56 16.56 4.29
N LEU A 325 0.50 15.28 4.01
CA LEU A 325 1.63 14.46 3.57
C LEU A 325 1.42 14.08 2.10
N TYR A 326 2.42 14.35 1.28
CA TYR A 326 2.63 13.56 0.08
C TYR A 326 3.42 12.31 0.46
N LEU A 327 2.79 11.15 0.29
CA LEU A 327 3.36 9.82 0.46
C LEU A 327 3.53 9.20 -0.93
N PRO A 328 4.78 9.04 -1.42
CA PRO A 328 5.01 8.52 -2.77
C PRO A 328 4.60 7.06 -2.90
N ALA A 329 4.23 6.66 -4.12
CA ALA A 329 3.89 5.27 -4.42
C ALA A 329 5.03 4.30 -4.05
N GLY A 330 4.66 3.11 -3.58
CA GLY A 330 5.58 2.05 -3.20
C GLY A 330 6.29 2.25 -1.85
N TRP A 331 6.14 3.42 -1.19
CA TRP A 331 6.70 3.61 0.14
C TRP A 331 5.95 2.76 1.16
N TRP A 332 6.74 2.00 1.93
CA TRP A 332 6.22 1.22 3.03
C TRP A 332 5.86 2.14 4.18
N HIS A 333 4.67 1.96 4.74
CA HIS A 333 4.17 2.83 5.78
C HIS A 333 3.31 2.07 6.80
N ARG A 334 3.52 2.42 8.07
CA ARG A 334 2.68 2.03 9.21
C ARG A 334 2.08 3.31 9.79
N VAL A 335 0.77 3.29 10.07
CA VAL A 335 0.04 4.48 10.48
C VAL A 335 -0.59 4.27 11.85
N GLU A 336 -0.16 5.09 12.80
CA GLU A 336 -0.77 5.26 14.12
C GLU A 336 -1.56 6.57 14.14
N GLN A 337 -2.37 6.76 15.18
CA GLN A 337 -3.14 7.99 15.33
C GLN A 337 -3.33 8.34 16.80
N GLU A 338 -3.55 9.63 17.07
CA GLU A 338 -3.77 10.16 18.41
C GLU A 338 -4.93 11.16 18.34
N GLU A 339 -6.01 10.88 19.08
CA GLU A 339 -7.15 11.79 19.19
C GLU A 339 -6.76 13.14 19.82
N GLY A 340 -7.44 14.19 19.36
CA GLY A 340 -7.47 15.47 20.06
C GLY A 340 -8.48 15.47 21.20
N ASP A 341 -8.86 16.67 21.64
CA ASP A 341 -9.81 16.85 22.77
C ASP A 341 -11.20 16.27 22.51
N GLU A 342 -11.59 16.12 21.24
CA GLU A 342 -12.89 15.59 20.81
C GLU A 342 -12.95 14.05 20.79
N GLY A 343 -11.85 13.36 21.08
CA GLY A 343 -11.84 11.90 21.17
C GLY A 343 -11.89 11.17 19.83
N LEU A 344 -11.67 11.86 18.71
CA LEU A 344 -11.56 11.28 17.37
C LEU A 344 -10.33 11.79 16.61
N VAL A 345 -9.94 11.04 15.61
CA VAL A 345 -9.00 11.43 14.55
C VAL A 345 -9.74 11.36 13.23
N VAL A 346 -9.59 12.41 12.43
CA VAL A 346 -10.16 12.47 11.08
C VAL A 346 -9.10 12.83 10.07
N ALA A 347 -9.10 12.11 8.95
CA ALA A 347 -8.25 12.40 7.82
C ALA A 347 -8.98 12.18 6.50
N VAL A 348 -8.54 12.88 5.46
CA VAL A 348 -8.95 12.67 4.07
C VAL A 348 -7.71 12.37 3.27
N ASN A 349 -7.81 11.40 2.35
CA ASN A 349 -6.73 11.17 1.42
C ASN A 349 -7.21 11.02 -0.02
N TYR A 350 -6.31 11.33 -0.95
CA TYR A 350 -6.49 11.23 -2.38
C TYR A 350 -5.47 10.24 -2.93
N TRP A 351 -5.91 9.28 -3.72
CA TRP A 351 -5.04 8.38 -4.46
C TRP A 351 -5.01 8.79 -5.93
N TYR A 352 -3.80 9.07 -6.42
CA TYR A 352 -3.56 9.31 -7.84
C TYR A 352 -2.80 8.14 -8.43
N HIS A 353 -3.05 7.89 -9.71
CA HIS A 353 -2.31 6.92 -10.49
C HIS A 353 -0.80 7.18 -10.41
N HIS A 354 -0.04 6.14 -10.05
CA HIS A 354 1.42 6.19 -10.16
C HIS A 354 1.85 5.85 -11.59
N GLU A 355 2.61 6.75 -12.22
CA GLU A 355 3.24 6.45 -13.51
C GLU A 355 4.44 5.54 -13.32
N ILE A 356 4.29 4.27 -13.71
CA ILE A 356 5.37 3.29 -13.64
C ILE A 356 6.41 3.58 -14.73
N HIS A 357 7.58 4.07 -14.33
CA HIS A 357 8.71 4.23 -15.24
C HIS A 357 9.35 2.87 -15.58
N PRO A 358 9.44 2.48 -16.87
CA PRO A 358 9.92 1.14 -17.25
C PRO A 358 11.29 0.76 -16.69
N ALA A 359 12.22 1.73 -16.63
CA ALA A 359 13.56 1.51 -16.09
C ALA A 359 13.54 1.25 -14.57
N GLN A 360 12.82 2.09 -13.80
CA GLN A 360 12.69 1.90 -12.35
C GLN A 360 12.02 0.56 -12.03
N TYR A 361 10.99 0.21 -12.78
CA TYR A 361 10.31 -1.08 -12.65
C TYR A 361 11.24 -2.26 -12.95
N ALA A 362 12.05 -2.16 -14.01
CA ALA A 362 13.03 -3.19 -14.32
C ALA A 362 14.09 -3.35 -13.21
N TYR A 363 14.57 -2.24 -12.64
CA TYR A 363 15.51 -2.27 -11.50
C TYR A 363 14.90 -2.87 -10.24
N GLU A 364 13.65 -2.54 -9.93
CA GLU A 364 12.92 -3.10 -8.80
C GLU A 364 12.78 -4.63 -8.94
N ARG A 365 12.39 -5.10 -10.12
CA ARG A 365 12.30 -6.54 -10.41
C ARG A 365 13.65 -7.24 -10.34
N LEU A 366 14.70 -6.61 -10.89
CA LEU A 366 16.08 -7.12 -10.79
C LEU A 366 16.51 -7.24 -9.34
N PHE A 367 16.31 -6.20 -8.53
CA PHE A 367 16.64 -6.18 -7.11
C PHE A 367 15.98 -7.35 -6.36
N ARG A 368 14.68 -7.58 -6.57
CA ARG A 368 13.97 -8.72 -5.96
C ARG A 368 14.55 -10.07 -6.39
N ARG A 369 14.79 -10.27 -7.68
CA ARG A 369 15.36 -11.53 -8.20
C ARG A 369 16.75 -11.80 -7.63
N VAL A 370 17.61 -10.78 -7.55
CA VAL A 370 18.95 -10.88 -6.95
C VAL A 370 18.85 -11.14 -5.44
N ALA A 371 17.93 -10.49 -4.73
CA ALA A 371 17.69 -10.75 -3.31
C ALA A 371 17.28 -12.22 -3.07
N ILE A 372 16.35 -12.75 -3.88
CA ILE A 372 15.94 -14.16 -3.85
C ILE A 372 17.13 -15.08 -4.14
N ALA A 373 17.91 -14.79 -5.19
CA ALA A 373 19.12 -15.55 -5.55
C ALA A 373 20.20 -15.52 -4.46
N SER A 374 20.28 -14.44 -3.68
CA SER A 374 21.20 -14.32 -2.53
C SER A 374 20.79 -15.13 -1.29
N GLY A 375 19.64 -15.83 -1.35
CA GLY A 375 19.12 -16.64 -0.25
C GLY A 375 18.04 -15.97 0.60
N LEU A 376 17.44 -14.86 0.16
CA LEU A 376 16.27 -14.24 0.81
C LEU A 376 14.92 -14.80 0.31
N LYS A 377 14.93 -16.04 -0.20
CA LYS A 377 13.77 -16.71 -0.83
C LYS A 377 12.53 -16.76 0.06
N GLU A 378 12.70 -16.81 1.38
CA GLU A 378 11.60 -16.90 2.34
C GLU A 378 11.08 -15.53 2.83
N SER A 379 11.56 -14.42 2.27
CA SER A 379 11.36 -13.07 2.84
C SER A 379 11.08 -11.97 1.81
N VAL A 380 11.25 -12.26 0.52
CA VAL A 380 10.98 -11.32 -0.56
C VAL A 380 9.99 -11.96 -1.52
N VAL A 381 8.85 -11.30 -1.71
CA VAL A 381 7.84 -11.73 -2.68
C VAL A 381 8.43 -11.53 -4.09
N PRO A 382 8.41 -12.55 -4.96
CA PRO A 382 8.93 -12.44 -6.32
C PRO A 382 8.08 -11.50 -7.19
N PRO A 383 8.66 -10.93 -8.25
CA PRO A 383 7.91 -10.17 -9.24
C PRO A 383 6.72 -10.96 -9.81
N MET A 384 5.61 -10.26 -10.09
CA MET A 384 4.46 -10.88 -10.74
C MET A 384 4.85 -11.51 -12.09
N GLY A 385 4.49 -12.78 -12.26
CA GLY A 385 4.81 -13.60 -13.44
C GLY A 385 6.03 -14.50 -13.26
N ASP A 386 6.83 -14.30 -12.22
CA ASP A 386 7.95 -15.19 -11.88
C ASP A 386 7.47 -16.38 -11.04
N GLU A 387 8.26 -17.47 -11.02
CA GLU A 387 7.98 -18.62 -10.16
C GLU A 387 8.02 -18.25 -8.69
N VAL A 388 7.01 -18.70 -7.95
CA VAL A 388 6.86 -18.44 -6.52
C VAL A 388 7.31 -19.68 -5.76
N ALA A 389 8.41 -19.55 -5.02
CA ALA A 389 8.96 -20.64 -4.20
C ALA A 389 7.99 -21.01 -3.06
N ASP A 390 7.86 -22.30 -2.73
CA ASP A 390 6.90 -22.76 -1.72
C ASP A 390 7.16 -22.12 -0.33
N GLU A 391 8.41 -21.77 -0.01
CA GLU A 391 8.82 -21.22 1.28
C GLU A 391 8.41 -19.77 1.52
N ILE A 392 7.93 -19.05 0.49
CA ILE A 392 7.38 -17.69 0.64
C ILE A 392 5.91 -17.72 1.08
N TYR A 393 5.27 -18.89 1.02
CA TYR A 393 3.95 -19.11 1.59
C TYR A 393 4.08 -19.45 3.07
N GLU A 394 3.11 -19.01 3.88
CA GLU A 394 3.05 -19.49 5.26
C GLU A 394 2.77 -21.01 5.26
N SER A 395 3.60 -21.76 5.99
CA SER A 395 3.47 -23.20 6.19
C SER A 395 2.21 -23.54 6.99
N ASP A 396 1.41 -24.50 6.53
CA ASP A 396 0.29 -25.01 7.31
C ASP A 396 0.81 -26.05 8.34
N PRO A 397 0.69 -25.79 9.65
CA PRO A 397 1.13 -26.75 10.67
C PRO A 397 0.33 -28.05 10.66
N ASP A 398 -0.85 -28.07 10.04
CA ASP A 398 -1.74 -29.24 9.99
C ASP A 398 -1.48 -30.16 8.76
N GLY A 399 -0.51 -29.82 7.90
CA GLY A 399 0.10 -30.76 6.95
C GLY A 399 -0.69 -31.06 5.66
N GLU A 400 -1.51 -30.13 5.19
CA GLU A 400 -1.98 -30.16 3.78
C GLU A 400 -1.07 -29.25 2.93
N GLU A 401 -0.14 -29.86 2.20
CA GLU A 401 0.78 -29.21 1.23
C GLU A 401 0.10 -28.71 -0.06
#